data_AF-A0A1A8W340-F1
#
_entry.id   AF-A0A1A8W340-F1
#
_cell.length_a   1.000
_cell.length_b   1.000
_cell.length_c   1.000
_cell.angle_alpha   90.00
_cell.angle_beta   90.00
_cell.angle_gamma   90.00
#
_symmetry.space_group_name_H-M   'P 1'
#
loop_
_entity.id
_entity.type
_entity.pdbx_description
1 polymer ?
#
loop_
_entity_poly.entity_id
_entity_poly.type
_entity_poly.pdbx_seq_one_letter_code
_entity_poly.pdbx_strand_id
1 'polypeptide(L)'
;MWNVFNFNNFDDKLKNLKNEKEIYTHEDLRYYFEKLVRINLNNVNINNFIELLRKITQITIWGDKYDDQIFQYFCEDNIFNHFIYLLRQKINKNIRIQIYQSLTLLIQNLQKDISLCNNSGAERT
;
A
#
# COMPACT_ATOMS: atom_id res chain seq x y z
N MET A 1 -4.86 6.97 -21.41
CA MET A 1 -4.10 8.16 -20.99
C MET A 1 -3.14 7.79 -19.87
N TRP A 2 -1.97 7.26 -20.21
CA TRP A 2 -0.93 6.84 -19.25
C TRP A 2 0.34 7.68 -19.42
N ASN A 3 0.25 9.01 -19.38
CA ASN A 3 1.43 9.85 -19.71
C ASN A 3 1.51 11.20 -19.01
N VAL A 4 1.01 11.33 -17.78
CA VAL A 4 1.31 12.49 -16.95
C VAL A 4 1.50 11.99 -15.52
N PHE A 5 2.46 12.56 -14.79
CA PHE A 5 2.77 12.39 -13.37
C PHE A 5 3.96 11.46 -13.05
N ASN A 6 5.10 12.12 -12.82
CA ASN A 6 6.42 11.65 -12.42
C ASN A 6 6.44 10.46 -11.42
N PHE A 7 7.01 9.33 -11.85
CA PHE A 7 6.96 7.98 -11.25
C PHE A 7 8.25 7.54 -10.51
N ASN A 8 9.27 8.38 -10.45
CA ASN A 8 10.67 7.95 -10.51
C ASN A 8 11.30 7.27 -9.27
N ASN A 9 10.55 6.79 -8.29
CA ASN A 9 11.24 6.12 -7.16
C ASN A 9 10.47 5.03 -6.43
N PHE A 10 9.15 5.16 -6.27
CA PHE A 10 8.37 4.18 -5.51
C PHE A 10 7.90 3.03 -6.39
N ASP A 11 7.32 3.35 -7.55
CA ASP A 11 6.83 2.34 -8.50
C ASP A 11 7.97 1.63 -9.21
N ASP A 12 9.07 2.31 -9.52
CA ASP A 12 10.27 1.68 -10.07
C ASP A 12 10.92 0.73 -9.06
N LYS A 13 10.92 1.08 -7.75
CA LYS A 13 11.32 0.15 -6.68
C LYS A 13 10.35 -1.03 -6.57
N LEU A 14 9.04 -0.82 -6.64
CA LEU A 14 8.04 -1.89 -6.62
C LEU A 14 8.18 -2.83 -7.83
N LYS A 15 8.44 -2.28 -9.03
CA LYS A 15 8.68 -3.06 -10.25
C LYS A 15 9.98 -3.83 -10.20
N ASN A 16 11.04 -3.29 -9.58
CA ASN A 16 12.32 -3.99 -9.43
C ASN A 16 12.28 -5.08 -8.34
N LEU A 17 11.38 -5.01 -7.35
CA LEU A 17 11.18 -6.07 -6.36
C LEU A 17 10.35 -7.27 -6.84
N LYS A 18 9.78 -7.23 -8.05
CA LYS A 18 9.06 -8.37 -8.65
C LYS A 18 9.91 -9.65 -8.77
N ASN A 19 11.23 -9.55 -8.57
CA ASN A 19 12.19 -10.61 -8.81
C ASN A 19 12.71 -11.30 -7.53
N GLU A 20 12.38 -10.82 -6.34
CA GLU A 20 12.79 -11.49 -5.09
C GLU A 20 11.61 -12.25 -4.49
N LYS A 21 11.83 -13.53 -4.22
CA LYS A 21 10.88 -14.52 -3.68
C LYS A 21 10.45 -14.21 -2.22
N GLU A 22 10.10 -12.97 -1.90
CA GLU A 22 9.54 -12.65 -0.58
C GLU A 22 8.05 -13.05 -0.58
N ILE A 23 7.77 -14.19 0.06
CA ILE A 23 6.40 -14.56 0.42
C ILE A 23 6.00 -13.65 1.57
N TYR A 24 5.06 -12.74 1.33
CA TYR A 24 4.52 -11.87 2.36
C TYR A 24 3.35 -12.53 3.05
N THR A 25 3.29 -12.41 4.38
CA THR A 25 2.21 -12.94 5.22
C THR A 25 1.41 -11.81 5.88
N HIS A 26 0.20 -12.12 6.37
CA HIS A 26 -0.55 -11.15 7.17
C HIS A 26 0.18 -10.75 8.47
N GLU A 27 1.02 -11.62 9.03
CA GLU A 27 1.87 -11.29 10.20
C GLU A 27 2.90 -10.20 9.87
N ASP A 28 3.47 -10.22 8.67
CA ASP A 28 4.36 -9.14 8.19
C ASP A 28 3.60 -7.82 8.10
N LEU A 29 2.39 -7.84 7.52
CA LEU A 29 1.55 -6.65 7.42
C LEU A 29 1.26 -6.06 8.78
N ARG A 30 0.88 -6.90 9.75
CA ARG A 30 0.67 -6.51 11.14
C ARG A 30 1.90 -5.88 11.76
N TYR A 31 3.06 -6.52 11.62
CA TYR A 31 4.31 -6.01 12.18
C TYR A 31 4.67 -4.61 11.66
N TYR A 32 4.58 -4.40 10.34
CA TYR A 32 4.89 -3.10 9.75
C TYR A 32 3.81 -2.06 10.07
N PHE A 33 2.54 -2.45 10.15
CA PHE A 33 1.46 -1.55 10.51
C PHE A 33 1.57 -1.08 11.97
N GLU A 34 1.88 -1.97 12.92
CA GLU A 34 2.12 -1.59 14.32
C GLU A 34 3.28 -0.59 14.46
N LYS A 35 4.33 -0.74 13.65
CA LYS A 35 5.41 0.26 13.57
C LYS A 35 4.94 1.60 13.02
N LEU A 36 4.07 1.59 12.01
CA LEU A 36 3.53 2.82 11.41
C LEU A 36 2.68 3.58 12.44
N VAL A 37 1.83 2.87 13.18
CA VAL A 37 0.97 3.47 14.22
C VAL A 37 1.78 4.15 15.32
N ARG A 38 2.94 3.59 15.68
CA ARG A 38 3.81 4.14 16.74
C ARG A 38 4.74 5.27 16.27
N ILE A 39 4.71 5.63 14.99
CA ILE A 39 5.68 6.56 14.43
C ILE A 39 5.38 8.01 14.84
N ASN A 40 6.42 8.73 15.27
CA ASN A 40 6.32 10.17 15.50
C ASN A 40 6.73 10.94 14.23
N LEU A 41 5.74 11.41 13.47
CA LEU A 41 5.95 12.11 12.19
C LEU A 41 6.77 13.40 12.31
N ASN A 42 6.89 14.00 13.49
CA ASN A 42 7.65 15.23 13.68
C ASN A 42 9.17 15.01 13.65
N ASN A 43 9.63 13.82 14.08
CA ASN A 43 11.06 13.50 14.23
C ASN A 43 11.49 12.26 13.42
N VAL A 44 10.67 11.83 12.48
CA VAL A 44 10.94 10.61 11.71
C VAL A 44 11.97 10.87 10.62
N ASN A 45 12.90 9.91 10.43
CA ASN A 45 13.70 9.87 9.22
C ASN A 45 12.79 9.57 8.02
N ILE A 46 12.71 10.52 7.08
CA ILE A 46 11.81 10.45 5.92
C ILE A 46 12.04 9.18 5.09
N ASN A 47 13.28 8.74 4.91
CA ASN A 47 13.58 7.55 4.13
C ASN A 47 13.04 6.29 4.82
N ASN A 48 13.19 6.18 6.14
CA ASN A 48 12.66 5.05 6.90
C ASN A 48 11.13 5.03 6.87
N PHE A 49 10.49 6.19 6.92
CA PHE A 49 9.03 6.30 6.77
C PHE A 49 8.55 5.85 5.39
N ILE A 50 9.23 6.30 4.33
CA ILE A 50 8.92 5.91 2.95
C ILE A 50 9.07 4.40 2.77
N GLU A 51 10.15 3.80 3.27
CA GLU A 51 10.35 2.35 3.19
C GLU A 51 9.29 1.59 3.99
N LEU A 52 8.84 2.12 5.12
CA LEU A 52 7.74 1.52 5.90
C LEU A 52 6.41 1.54 5.14
N LEU A 53 6.03 2.69 4.56
CA LEU A 53 4.86 2.80 3.70
C LEU A 53 4.96 1.87 2.48
N ARG A 54 6.15 1.75 1.91
CA ARG A 54 6.43 0.84 0.79
C ARG A 54 6.14 -0.59 1.15
N LYS A 55 6.67 -1.08 2.27
CA LYS A 55 6.46 -2.45 2.72
C LYS A 55 4.98 -2.75 2.96
N ILE A 56 4.26 -1.88 3.66
CA ILE A 56 2.82 -2.05 3.89
C ILE A 56 2.07 -2.12 2.56
N THR A 57 2.30 -1.16 1.66
CA THR A 57 1.65 -1.11 0.34
C THR A 57 1.98 -2.35 -0.49
N GLN A 58 3.23 -2.80 -0.46
CA GLN A 58 3.68 -3.97 -1.21
C GLN A 58 3.03 -5.25 -0.69
N ILE A 59 2.99 -5.45 0.63
CA ILE A 59 2.37 -6.62 1.25
C ILE A 59 0.87 -6.64 0.93
N THR A 60 0.18 -5.50 1.04
CA THR A 60 -1.25 -5.44 0.72
C THR A 60 -1.55 -5.74 -0.75
N ILE A 61 -0.74 -5.26 -1.69
CA ILE A 61 -0.99 -5.46 -3.14
C ILE A 61 -0.58 -6.85 -3.62
N TRP A 62 0.51 -7.40 -3.10
CA TRP A 62 1.12 -8.64 -3.63
C TRP A 62 0.96 -9.85 -2.72
N GLY A 63 0.76 -9.64 -1.42
CA GLY A 63 0.61 -10.72 -0.44
C GLY A 63 -0.70 -11.48 -0.61
N ASP A 64 -1.76 -10.83 -1.10
CA ASP A 64 -3.08 -11.44 -1.35
C ASP A 64 -3.03 -12.59 -2.38
N LYS A 65 -1.94 -12.70 -3.16
CA LYS A 65 -1.73 -13.86 -4.06
C LYS A 65 -1.46 -15.18 -3.32
N TYR A 66 -1.11 -15.11 -2.04
CA TYR A 66 -0.64 -16.24 -1.25
C TYR A 66 -1.39 -16.39 0.08
N ASP A 67 -2.06 -15.33 0.56
CA ASP A 67 -2.76 -15.31 1.83
C ASP A 67 -3.97 -14.35 1.78
N ASP A 68 -5.16 -14.94 1.59
CA ASP A 68 -6.45 -14.21 1.51
C ASP A 68 -6.77 -13.42 2.82
N GLN A 69 -6.07 -13.69 3.93
CA GLN A 69 -6.26 -12.96 5.20
C GLN A 69 -5.66 -11.55 5.16
N ILE A 70 -4.78 -11.25 4.21
CA ILE A 70 -4.13 -9.94 4.09
C ILE A 70 -5.15 -8.84 3.78
N PHE A 71 -6.09 -9.11 2.87
CA PHE A 71 -7.18 -8.20 2.59
C PHE A 71 -8.11 -8.03 3.79
N GLN A 72 -8.41 -9.12 4.48
CA GLN A 72 -9.27 -9.11 5.66
C GLN A 72 -8.64 -8.27 6.77
N TYR A 73 -7.34 -8.44 7.03
CA TYR A 73 -6.57 -7.63 7.98
C TYR A 73 -6.51 -6.15 7.57
N PHE A 74 -6.32 -5.87 6.28
CA PHE A 74 -6.36 -4.49 5.77
C PHE A 74 -7.69 -3.79 6.06
N CYS A 75 -8.81 -4.52 5.91
CA CYS A 75 -10.15 -4.03 6.20
C CYS A 75 -10.44 -3.92 7.71
N GLU A 76 -10.15 -4.96 8.47
CA GLU A 76 -10.49 -5.08 9.91
C GLU A 76 -9.65 -4.12 10.77
N ASP A 77 -8.33 -4.05 10.54
CA ASP A 77 -7.41 -3.21 11.32
C ASP A 77 -7.35 -1.75 10.84
N ASN A 78 -8.29 -1.36 9.96
CA ASN A 78 -8.48 0.03 9.55
C ASN A 78 -7.20 0.67 8.97
N ILE A 79 -6.35 -0.12 8.29
CA ILE A 79 -5.10 0.35 7.69
C ILE A 79 -5.38 1.55 6.77
N PHE A 80 -6.43 1.45 5.96
CA PHE A 80 -6.91 2.55 5.12
C PHE A 80 -7.22 3.82 5.92
N ASN A 81 -7.99 3.69 7.01
CA ASN A 81 -8.36 4.82 7.86
C ASN A 81 -7.14 5.43 8.56
N HIS A 82 -6.11 4.62 8.88
CA HIS A 82 -4.87 5.14 9.42
C HIS A 82 -4.10 5.99 8.38
N PHE A 83 -4.06 5.61 7.11
CA PHE A 83 -3.48 6.44 6.05
C PHE A 83 -4.20 7.78 5.92
N ILE A 84 -5.54 7.78 5.99
CA ILE A 84 -6.34 9.02 6.02
C ILE A 84 -6.01 9.86 7.26
N TYR A 85 -5.91 9.22 8.44
CA TYR A 85 -5.51 9.89 9.68
C TYR A 85 -4.15 10.58 9.54
N LEU A 86 -3.14 9.91 8.95
CA LEU A 86 -1.81 10.48 8.70
C LEU A 86 -1.87 11.69 7.75
N LEU A 87 -2.69 11.65 6.70
CA LEU A 87 -2.87 12.78 5.77
C LEU A 87 -3.47 14.03 6.44
N ARG A 88 -4.30 13.84 7.48
CA ARG A 88 -4.91 14.94 8.24
C ARG A 88 -3.96 15.59 9.24
N GLN A 89 -2.82 14.96 9.54
CA GLN A 89 -1.85 15.52 10.46
C GLN A 89 -1.10 16.72 9.87
N LYS A 90 -0.55 17.57 10.74
CA LYS A 90 0.35 18.65 10.34
C LYS A 90 1.73 18.08 10.03
N ILE A 91 1.95 17.67 8.79
CA ILE A 91 3.16 17.00 8.32
C ILE A 91 3.85 17.75 7.18
N ASN A 92 5.13 17.46 6.97
CA ASN A 92 5.90 17.96 5.84
C ASN A 92 5.24 17.55 4.50
N LYS A 93 5.28 18.44 3.50
CA LYS A 93 4.75 18.20 2.15
C LYS A 93 5.28 16.90 1.52
N ASN A 94 6.56 16.58 1.71
CA ASN A 94 7.18 15.38 1.16
C ASN A 94 6.55 14.11 1.76
N ILE A 95 6.40 14.05 3.09
CA ILE A 95 5.73 12.95 3.80
C ILE A 95 4.28 12.81 3.31
N ARG A 96 3.56 13.92 3.15
CA ARG A 96 2.18 13.93 2.65
C ARG A 96 2.06 13.31 1.26
N ILE A 97 2.96 13.65 0.34
CA ILE A 97 2.97 13.10 -1.01
C ILE A 97 3.14 11.58 -0.97
N GLN A 98 4.04 11.07 -0.12
CA GLN A 98 4.34 9.63 -0.01
C GLN A 98 3.14 8.83 0.52
N ILE A 99 2.44 9.37 1.54
CA ILE A 99 1.21 8.75 2.05
C ILE A 99 0.13 8.76 0.98
N TYR A 100 -0.06 9.88 0.28
CA TYR A 100 -1.08 10.01 -0.76
C TYR A 100 -0.84 9.04 -1.93
N GLN A 101 0.41 8.89 -2.35
CA GLN A 101 0.80 7.93 -3.40
C GLN A 101 0.53 6.49 -2.97
N SER A 102 0.95 6.12 -1.76
CA SER A 102 0.72 4.77 -1.22
C SER A 102 -0.77 4.46 -1.11
N LEU A 103 -1.57 5.41 -0.62
CA LEU A 103 -3.03 5.29 -0.54
C LEU A 103 -3.68 5.14 -1.92
N THR A 104 -3.19 5.87 -2.92
CA THR A 104 -3.71 5.79 -4.30
C THR A 104 -3.50 4.40 -4.88
N LEU A 105 -2.32 3.80 -4.66
CA LEU A 105 -2.02 2.44 -5.13
C LEU A 105 -2.89 1.39 -4.46
N LEU A 106 -3.12 1.52 -3.15
CA LEU A 106 -4.03 0.65 -2.41
C LEU A 106 -5.45 0.72 -3.00
N ILE A 107 -5.99 1.92 -3.25
CA ILE A 107 -7.32 2.09 -3.86
C ILE A 107 -7.39 1.45 -5.26
N GLN A 108 -6.36 1.66 -6.08
CA GLN A 108 -6.30 1.09 -7.42
C GLN A 108 -6.26 -0.44 -7.40
N ASN A 109 -5.58 -1.04 -6.42
CA ASN A 109 -5.57 -2.49 -6.23
C ASN A 109 -6.97 -3.00 -5.88
N LEU A 110 -7.68 -2.37 -4.94
CA LEU A 110 -9.07 -2.73 -4.59
C LEU A 110 -10.01 -2.69 -5.81
N GLN A 111 -9.87 -1.66 -6.66
CA GLN A 111 -10.69 -1.53 -7.88
C GLN A 111 -10.40 -2.62 -8.92
N LYS A 112 -9.14 -3.06 -9.00
CA LYS A 112 -8.74 -4.12 -9.92
C LYS A 112 -9.43 -5.44 -9.57
N ASP A 113 -9.50 -5.77 -8.28
CA ASP A 113 -10.10 -7.04 -7.84
C ASP A 113 -11.63 -7.06 -8.07
N ILE A 114 -12.30 -5.92 -7.88
CA ILE A 114 -13.72 -5.74 -8.25
C ILE A 114 -13.92 -5.91 -9.77
N SER A 115 -13.02 -5.34 -10.59
CA SER A 115 -13.12 -5.44 -12.06
C SER A 115 -12.92 -6.86 -12.59
N LEU A 116 -12.03 -7.65 -11.97
CA LEU A 116 -11.81 -9.06 -12.32
C LEU A 116 -13.03 -9.94 -11.98
N CYS A 117 -13.70 -9.65 -10.87
CA CYS A 117 -14.94 -10.34 -10.48
C CYS A 117 -16.10 -10.03 -11.45
N ASN A 118 -16.23 -8.79 -11.92
CA ASN A 118 -17.29 -8.39 -12.86
C ASN A 118 -17.07 -8.91 -14.29
N ASN A 119 -15.82 -8.97 -14.76
CA ASN A 119 -15.52 -9.43 -16.13
C ASN A 119 -15.59 -10.97 -16.28
N SER A 120 -15.35 -11.73 -15.21
CA SER A 120 -15.53 -13.19 -15.21
C SER A 120 -17.00 -13.64 -15.25
N GLY A 121 -17.94 -12.72 -15.01
CA GLY A 121 -19.38 -12.91 -15.26
C GLY A 121 -19.82 -12.55 -16.69
N ALA A 122 -19.00 -11.84 -17.47
CA ALA A 122 -19.36 -11.32 -18.80
C ALA A 122 -18.94 -12.22 -19.97
N GLU A 123 -18.12 -13.26 -19.74
CA GLU A 123 -17.74 -14.25 -20.76
C GLU A 123 -18.63 -15.50 -20.76
N ARG A 124 -19.78 -15.49 -20.06
CA ARG A 124 -20.74 -16.62 -20.01
C ARG A 124 -22.12 -16.32 -20.61
N THR A 125 -22.22 -15.36 -21.52
CA THR A 125 -23.47 -15.10 -22.28
C THR A 125 -23.22 -15.10 -23.77
#